data_AF-A0A929EI11-F1
#
_entry.id   AF-A0A929EI11-F1
#
_cell.length_a   1.000
_cell.length_b   1.000
_cell.length_c   1.000
_cell.angle_alpha   90.00
_cell.angle_beta   90.00
_cell.angle_gamma   90.00
#
_symmetry.space_group_name_H-M   'P 1'
#
loop_
_entity.id
_entity.type
_entity.pdbx_description
1 polymer ?
#
loop_
_entity_poly.entity_id
_entity_poly.type
_entity_poly.pdbx_seq_one_letter_code
_entity_poly.pdbx_strand_id
1 'polypeptide(L)'
;MVSDVEKAAVLLAEVTELSTRQLEHFEANRIVEMLQCQQDRTVVFNSLVELPLADFASDPRVKSLIEKVLAQDKVLSLNVESTVEEHKQKIASLQLGTIALKAYSGG
;
A
#
# COMPACT_ATOMS: atom_id res chain seq x y z
N MET A 1 2.82 19.46 -26.97
CA MET A 1 2.85 18.06 -26.48
C MET A 1 3.56 18.06 -25.15
N VAL A 2 3.01 17.42 -24.12
CA VAL A 2 3.67 17.21 -22.82
C VAL A 2 4.70 16.09 -23.00
N SER A 3 5.94 16.29 -22.54
CA SER A 3 7.00 15.28 -22.65
C SER A 3 6.69 14.06 -21.78
N ASP A 4 7.23 12.90 -22.12
CA ASP A 4 7.01 11.69 -21.31
C ASP A 4 7.61 11.81 -19.90
N VAL A 5 8.69 12.58 -19.74
CA VAL A 5 9.25 12.94 -18.42
C VAL A 5 8.24 13.73 -17.59
N GLU A 6 7.54 14.69 -18.21
CA GLU A 6 6.53 15.48 -17.51
C GLU A 6 5.31 14.63 -17.15
N LYS A 7 4.87 13.73 -18.03
CA LYS A 7 3.81 12.76 -17.72
C LYS A 7 4.21 11.85 -16.56
N ALA A 8 5.44 11.32 -16.56
CA ALA A 8 5.95 10.48 -15.49
C ALA A 8 5.97 11.23 -14.15
N ALA A 9 6.41 12.49 -14.14
CA ALA A 9 6.41 13.32 -12.94
C ALA A 9 5.01 13.54 -12.37
N VAL A 10 4.00 13.79 -13.23
CA VAL A 10 2.61 13.95 -12.81
C VAL A 10 2.07 12.65 -12.19
N LEU A 11 2.25 11.52 -12.87
CA LEU A 11 1.77 10.23 -12.38
C LEU A 11 2.46 9.82 -11.08
N LEU A 12 3.77 10.05 -10.93
CA LEU A 12 4.49 9.74 -9.69
C LEU A 12 4.08 10.66 -8.53
N ALA A 13 3.75 11.92 -8.81
CA ALA A 13 3.20 12.82 -7.81
C ALA A 13 1.82 12.33 -7.34
N GLU A 14 0.97 11.86 -8.26
CA GLU A 14 -0.32 11.26 -7.94
C GLU A 14 -0.18 9.97 -7.12
N VAL A 15 0.75 9.06 -7.49
CA VAL A 15 1.06 7.87 -6.68
C VAL A 15 1.49 8.27 -5.27
N THR A 16 2.34 9.30 -5.13
CA THR A 16 2.81 9.79 -3.83
C THR A 16 1.66 10.29 -2.96
N GLU A 17 0.71 11.03 -3.54
CA GLU A 17 -0.46 11.51 -2.84
C GLU A 17 -1.34 10.35 -2.37
N LEU A 18 -1.62 9.40 -3.26
CA LEU A 18 -2.39 8.20 -2.93
C LEU A 18 -1.70 7.35 -1.86
N SER A 19 -0.38 7.18 -1.90
CA SER A 19 0.40 6.50 -0.85
C SER A 19 0.26 7.18 0.51
N THR A 20 0.23 8.52 0.52
CA THR A 20 0.06 9.30 1.75
C THR A 20 -1.33 9.07 2.35
N ARG A 21 -2.38 9.19 1.53
CA ARG A 21 -3.76 8.92 1.96
C ARG A 21 -3.97 7.47 2.41
N GLN A 22 -3.34 6.52 1.71
CA GLN A 22 -3.39 5.11 2.06
C GLN A 22 -2.81 4.87 3.46
N LEU A 23 -1.69 5.52 3.80
CA LEU A 23 -1.09 5.43 5.13
C LEU A 23 -2.00 6.07 6.20
N GLU A 24 -2.57 7.25 5.92
CA GLU A 24 -3.53 7.90 6.82
C GLU A 24 -4.76 7.02 7.09
N HIS A 25 -5.30 6.35 6.05
CA HIS A 25 -6.40 5.40 6.21
C HIS A 25 -5.99 4.17 7.02
N PHE A 26 -4.79 3.64 6.80
CA PHE A 26 -4.26 2.55 7.59
C PHE A 26 -4.14 2.93 9.08
N GLU A 27 -3.54 4.08 9.39
CA GLU A 27 -3.37 4.58 10.77
C GLU A 27 -4.72 4.85 11.45
N ALA A 28 -5.72 5.29 10.69
CA ALA A 28 -7.09 5.48 11.16
C ALA A 28 -7.92 4.18 11.23
N ASN A 29 -7.32 3.02 10.94
CA ASN A 29 -7.98 1.70 10.86
C ASN A 29 -9.17 1.67 9.86
N ARG A 30 -9.10 2.48 8.80
CA ARG A 30 -10.07 2.56 7.70
C ARG A 30 -9.62 1.66 6.55
N ILE A 31 -9.74 0.36 6.78
CA ILE A 31 -9.15 -0.66 5.89
C ILE A 31 -9.79 -0.66 4.49
N VAL A 32 -11.09 -0.41 4.38
CA VAL A 32 -11.79 -0.41 3.08
C VAL A 32 -11.27 0.73 2.21
N GLU A 33 -11.17 1.92 2.77
CA GLU A 33 -10.63 3.10 2.09
C GLU A 33 -9.14 2.94 1.76
N MET A 34 -8.37 2.32 2.65
CA MET A 34 -6.97 1.96 2.37
C MET A 34 -6.87 1.02 1.15
N LEU A 35 -7.75 0.03 1.03
CA LEU A 35 -7.79 -0.88 -0.11
C LEU A 35 -8.26 -0.19 -1.39
N GLN A 36 -9.18 0.77 -1.30
CA GLN A 36 -9.58 1.59 -2.44
C GLN A 36 -8.39 2.42 -2.95
N CYS A 37 -7.63 3.06 -2.06
CA CYS A 37 -6.40 3.75 -2.44
C CYS A 37 -5.41 2.79 -3.13
N GLN A 38 -5.26 1.54 -2.66
CA GLN A 38 -4.40 0.57 -3.32
C GLN A 38 -4.86 0.28 -4.76
N GLN A 39 -6.17 0.13 -4.98
CA GLN A 39 -6.72 -0.09 -6.30
C GLN A 39 -6.43 1.11 -7.23
N ASP A 40 -6.66 2.33 -6.75
CA ASP A 40 -6.41 3.55 -7.50
C ASP A 40 -4.91 3.69 -7.84
N ARG A 41 -4.02 3.39 -6.88
CA ARG A 41 -2.57 3.37 -7.10
C ARG A 41 -2.17 2.39 -8.20
N THR A 42 -2.76 1.19 -8.22
CA THR A 42 -2.48 0.20 -9.26
C THR A 42 -2.85 0.72 -10.65
N VAL A 43 -3.95 1.47 -10.78
CA VAL A 43 -4.33 2.09 -12.06
C VAL A 43 -3.27 3.10 -12.51
N VAL A 44 -2.82 3.98 -11.63
CA VAL A 44 -1.78 4.98 -11.94
C VAL A 44 -0.44 4.32 -12.29
N PHE A 45 -0.06 3.26 -11.58
CA PHE A 45 1.15 2.49 -11.91
C PHE A 45 1.08 1.83 -13.29
N ASN A 46 -0.08 1.30 -13.69
CA ASN A 46 -0.23 0.74 -15.04
C ASN A 46 0.02 1.82 -16.11
N SER A 47 -0.45 3.05 -15.89
CA SER A 47 -0.16 4.17 -16.79
C SER A 47 1.31 4.57 -16.80
N LEU A 48 2.04 4.43 -15.68
CA LEU A 48 3.49 4.63 -15.64
C LEU A 48 4.25 3.58 -16.45
N VAL A 49 3.82 2.31 -16.39
CA VAL A 49 4.45 1.20 -17.11
C VAL A 49 4.27 1.33 -18.64
N GLU A 50 3.20 1.96 -19.09
CA GLU A 50 2.96 2.24 -20.52
C GLU A 50 3.87 3.33 -21.10
N LEU A 51 4.49 4.15 -20.25
CA LEU A 51 5.45 5.14 -20.73
C LEU A 51 6.71 4.42 -21.23
N PRO A 52 7.28 4.84 -22.38
CA PRO A 52 8.55 4.31 -22.82
C PRO A 52 9.59 4.51 -21.73
N LEU A 53 10.48 3.51 -21.56
CA LEU A 53 11.65 3.58 -20.68
C LEU A 53 12.60 4.67 -21.18
N ALA A 54 12.21 5.93 -20.99
CA ALA A 54 13.09 7.07 -21.12
C ALA A 54 14.06 7.04 -19.94
N ASP A 55 15.18 7.75 -20.08
CA ASP A 55 16.15 7.90 -19.01
C ASP A 55 15.61 8.86 -17.92
N PHE A 56 14.51 8.47 -17.27
CA PHE A 56 13.89 9.19 -16.16
C PHE A 56 14.87 9.42 -15.00
N ALA A 57 15.92 8.60 -14.90
CA ALA A 57 16.99 8.74 -13.92
C ALA A 57 17.83 10.01 -14.13
N SER A 58 17.80 10.60 -15.33
CA SER A 58 18.45 11.87 -15.64
C SER A 58 17.68 13.09 -15.14
N ASP A 59 16.38 12.97 -14.83
CA ASP A 59 15.56 14.04 -14.25
C ASP A 59 15.56 13.94 -12.71
N PRO A 60 16.18 14.89 -11.99
CA PRO A 60 16.27 14.84 -10.53
C PRO A 60 14.92 14.86 -9.80
N ARG A 61 13.90 15.51 -10.39
CA ARG A 61 12.55 15.58 -9.81
C ARG A 61 11.87 14.22 -9.90
N VAL A 62 11.92 13.58 -11.06
CA VAL A 62 11.36 12.23 -11.24
C VAL A 62 12.05 11.23 -10.32
N LYS A 63 13.39 11.28 -10.25
CA LYS A 63 14.17 10.44 -9.33
C LYS A 63 13.74 10.63 -7.87
N SER A 64 13.59 11.88 -7.42
CA SER A 64 13.15 12.19 -6.05
C SER A 64 11.75 11.64 -5.76
N LEU A 65 10.83 11.72 -6.72
CA LEU A 65 9.49 11.16 -6.57
C LEU A 65 9.51 9.63 -6.48
N ILE A 66 10.32 8.95 -7.29
CA ILE A 66 10.50 7.49 -7.23
C ILE A 66 11.01 7.08 -5.84
N GLU A 67 12.07 7.73 -5.35
CA GLU A 67 12.63 7.45 -4.03
C GLU A 67 11.59 7.64 -2.92
N LYS A 68 10.74 8.66 -3.04
CA LYS A 68 9.65 8.91 -2.09
C LYS A 68 8.58 7.81 -2.12
N VAL A 69 8.14 7.40 -3.31
CA VAL A 69 7.17 6.30 -3.47
C VAL A 69 7.73 5.00 -2.88
N LEU A 70 8.98 4.65 -3.18
CA LEU A 70 9.63 3.45 -2.65
C LEU A 70 9.74 3.46 -1.12
N ALA A 71 10.07 4.62 -0.53
CA ALA A 71 10.14 4.77 0.91
C ALA A 71 8.76 4.58 1.57
N GLN A 72 7.70 5.15 0.98
CA GLN A 72 6.32 5.00 1.47
C GLN A 72 5.84 3.55 1.35
N ASP A 73 6.13 2.88 0.24
CA ASP A 73 5.77 1.47 0.04
C ASP A 73 6.43 0.54 1.04
N LYS A 74 7.70 0.81 1.38
CA LYS A 74 8.39 0.06 2.43
C LYS A 74 7.68 0.20 3.78
N VAL A 75 7.26 1.42 4.15
CA VAL A 75 6.54 1.67 5.41
C VAL A 75 5.18 0.98 5.39
N LEU A 76 4.40 1.13 4.31
CA LEU A 76 3.10 0.48 4.15
C LEU A 76 3.20 -1.04 4.24
N SER A 77 4.18 -1.65 3.57
CA SER A 77 4.38 -3.11 3.61
C SER A 77 4.61 -3.61 5.03
N LEU A 78 5.54 -2.98 5.77
CA LEU A 78 5.85 -3.38 7.15
C LEU A 78 4.64 -3.24 8.07
N ASN A 79 3.88 -2.15 7.91
CA ASN A 79 2.68 -1.88 8.69
C ASN A 79 1.58 -2.92 8.43
N VAL A 80 1.31 -3.23 7.17
CA VAL A 80 0.32 -4.25 6.77
C VAL A 80 0.75 -5.64 7.25
N GLU A 81 2.02 -6.01 7.07
CA GLU A 81 2.55 -7.30 7.54
C GLU A 81 2.39 -7.46 9.05
N SER A 82 2.77 -6.44 9.82
CA SER A 82 2.62 -6.43 11.28
C SER A 82 1.15 -6.60 11.69
N THR A 83 0.23 -5.90 11.02
CA THR A 83 -1.20 -5.97 11.33
C THR A 83 -1.79 -7.33 11.00
N VAL A 84 -1.41 -7.92 9.87
CA VAL A 84 -1.85 -9.27 9.49
C VAL A 84 -1.39 -10.29 10.52
N GLU A 85 -0.15 -10.18 11.01
CA GLU A 85 0.38 -11.08 12.03
C GLU A 85 -0.36 -10.94 13.36
N GLU A 86 -0.66 -9.72 13.81
CA GLU A 86 -1.48 -9.48 14.99
C GLU A 86 -2.87 -10.12 14.86
N HIS A 87 -3.52 -9.97 13.71
CA HIS A 87 -4.84 -10.55 13.47
C HIS A 87 -4.79 -12.09 13.41
N LYS A 88 -3.74 -12.69 12.86
CA LYS A 88 -3.54 -14.15 12.91
C LYS A 88 -3.47 -14.67 14.34
N GLN A 89 -2.74 -13.99 15.22
CA GLN A 89 -2.61 -14.37 16.63
C GLN A 89 -3.95 -14.24 17.37
N LYS A 90 -4.73 -13.19 17.10
CA LYS A 90 -6.09 -13.02 17.63
C LYS A 90 -7.01 -14.15 17.17
N ILE A 91 -6.99 -14.50 15.89
CA ILE A 91 -7.79 -15.61 15.33
C ILE A 91 -7.41 -16.94 16.00
N ALA A 92 -6.11 -17.24 16.14
CA ALA A 92 -5.65 -18.45 16.81
C ALA A 92 -6.15 -18.52 18.27
N SER A 93 -6.13 -17.39 18.98
CA SER A 93 -6.65 -17.30 20.36
C SER A 93 -8.16 -17.58 20.43
N LEU A 94 -8.95 -17.06 19.49
CA LEU A 94 -10.39 -17.34 19.41
C LEU A 94 -10.68 -18.82 19.10
N GLN A 95 -9.87 -19.45 18.25
CA GLN A 95 -9.98 -20.88 17.95
C GLN A 95 -9.71 -21.72 19.19
N LEU A 96 -8.66 -21.40 19.96
CA LEU A 96 -8.36 -22.06 21.24
C LEU A 96 -9.51 -21.89 22.24
N GLY A 97 -10.07 -20.69 22.38
CA GLY A 97 -11.24 -20.44 23.23
C GLY A 97 -12.44 -21.28 22.81
N THR A 98 -12.70 -21.40 21.51
CA THR A 98 -13.78 -22.24 20.95
C THR A 98 -13.56 -23.72 21.28
N ILE A 99 -12.34 -24.23 21.14
CA ILE A 99 -11.98 -25.61 21.48
C ILE A 99 -12.22 -25.86 22.98
N ALA A 100 -11.77 -24.95 23.84
CA ALA A 100 -11.96 -25.08 25.29
C ALA A 100 -13.45 -25.10 25.66
N LEU A 101 -14.26 -24.20 25.11
CA LEU A 101 -15.70 -24.17 25.35
C LEU A 101 -16.39 -25.46 24.89
N LYS A 102 -16.03 -25.99 23.72
CA LYS A 102 -16.55 -27.27 23.23
C LYS A 102 -16.24 -28.42 24.19
N ALA A 103 -15.02 -28.47 24.73
CA ALA A 103 -14.62 -29.47 25.72
C ALA A 103 -15.46 -29.37 27.01
N TYR A 104 -15.80 -28.17 27.47
CA TYR A 104 -16.66 -27.97 28.65
C TYR A 104 -18.15 -28.26 28.37
N SER A 105 -18.64 -28.04 27.15
CA SER A 105 -20.05 -28.28 26.80
C SER A 105 -20.41 -29.73 26.46
N GLY A 106 -19.39 -30.57 26.23
CA GLY A 106 -19.55 -31.96 25.77
C GLY A 106 -18.86 -33.00 26.66
N GLY A 107 -18.58 -32.65 27.92
CA GLY A 107 -18.29 -33.60 28.99
C GLY A 107 -19.57 -34.04 29.69
#